data_AF-A0A4V1SDD2-F1
#
_entry.id   AF-A0A4V1SDD2-F1
#
_cell.length_a   1.000
_cell.length_b   1.000
_cell.length_c   1.000
_cell.angle_alpha   90.00
_cell.angle_beta   90.00
_cell.angle_gamma   90.00
#
_symmetry.space_group_name_H-M   'P 1'
#
loop_
_entity.id
_entity.type
_entity.pdbx_description
1 polymer ?
#
loop_
_entity_poly.entity_id
_entity_poly.type
_entity_poly.pdbx_seq_one_letter_code
_entity_poly.pdbx_strand_id
1 'polypeptide(L)'
;MRISGSKSQRKSKMVLRTVAILCVTAVGTWATPSLSAPNPDQIDSIVLRQMELNRIPGVAVAVVERGRIVKLAAYGTANLEWDAPVGIDTRFQLASATKMFTGVLLMRLVEQDKLSLDDPVTRWLRTLPQAGRRYA
;
A
#
# COMPACT_ATOMS: atom_id res chain seq x y z
N MET A 1 -27.22 32.14 50.25
CA MET A 1 -28.67 31.87 50.15
C MET A 1 -29.31 32.94 49.27
N ARG A 2 -29.63 32.62 48.01
CA ARG A 2 -30.58 33.38 47.19
C ARG A 2 -31.13 32.45 46.10
N ILE A 3 -32.45 32.40 46.02
CA ILE A 3 -33.26 31.36 45.39
C ILE A 3 -33.63 31.79 43.98
N SER A 4 -33.48 30.83 43.06
CA SER A 4 -34.22 30.56 41.82
C SER A 4 -35.32 31.54 41.40
N GLY A 5 -35.19 32.07 40.18
CA GLY A 5 -36.30 32.58 39.38
C GLY A 5 -36.50 31.68 38.16
N SER A 6 -37.64 30.99 38.11
CA SER A 6 -38.06 30.13 36.99
C SER A 6 -39.21 30.76 36.21
N LYS A 7 -39.29 30.35 34.94
CA LYS A 7 -40.45 30.27 34.04
C LYS A 7 -40.89 31.54 33.31
N SER A 8 -41.06 31.36 32.00
CA SER A 8 -42.39 31.32 31.34
C SER A 8 -42.22 31.86 29.91
N GLN A 9 -41.99 31.00 28.93
CA GLN A 9 -43.02 30.44 28.04
C GLN A 9 -43.63 31.44 27.04
N ARG A 10 -43.61 30.97 25.77
CA ARG A 10 -44.68 30.99 24.78
C ARG A 10 -44.68 32.06 23.68
N LYS A 11 -44.75 31.51 22.45
CA LYS A 11 -45.18 32.10 21.16
C LYS A 11 -44.04 32.87 20.47
N SER A 12 -43.66 32.59 19.23
CA SER A 12 -44.51 32.32 18.07
C SER A 12 -43.72 31.53 17.02
N LYS A 13 -44.11 30.28 16.81
CA LYS A 13 -43.61 29.37 15.76
C LYS A 13 -44.29 29.71 14.43
N MET A 14 -44.06 30.87 13.81
CA MET A 14 -44.79 31.16 12.57
C MET A 14 -44.21 32.23 11.64
N VAL A 15 -42.88 32.31 11.49
CA VAL A 15 -42.29 33.10 10.38
C VAL A 15 -41.05 32.43 9.77
N LEU A 16 -40.48 31.42 10.44
CA LEU A 16 -39.19 30.84 10.05
C LEU A 16 -39.32 29.60 9.15
N ARG A 17 -40.19 29.64 8.14
CA ARG A 17 -40.39 28.50 7.22
C ARG A 17 -40.08 28.79 5.75
N THR A 18 -39.78 30.03 5.36
CA THR A 18 -39.76 30.37 3.92
C THR A 18 -38.38 30.76 3.37
N VAL A 19 -37.31 30.81 4.18
CA VAL A 19 -35.95 31.18 3.69
C VAL A 19 -34.94 30.02 3.75
N ALA A 20 -35.28 28.90 4.41
CA ALA A 20 -34.35 27.78 4.60
C ALA A 20 -34.37 26.71 3.48
N ILE A 21 -34.97 27.00 2.32
CA ILE A 21 -35.13 26.00 1.23
C ILE A 21 -34.15 26.24 0.07
N LEU A 22 -33.43 27.37 0.00
CA LEU A 22 -32.61 27.71 -1.19
C LEU A 22 -31.11 27.38 -1.08
N CYS A 23 -30.60 26.87 0.04
CA CYS A 23 -29.15 26.61 0.21
C CYS A 23 -28.75 25.14 0.37
N VAL A 24 -29.67 24.17 0.23
CA VAL A 24 -29.34 22.74 0.40
C VAL A 24 -29.13 21.99 -0.93
N THR A 25 -29.36 22.62 -2.08
CA THR A 25 -29.29 21.93 -3.39
C THR A 25 -27.91 21.88 -4.05
N ALA A 26 -26.85 22.35 -3.38
CA ALA A 26 -25.51 22.37 -3.94
C ALA A 26 -24.51 21.43 -3.24
N VAL A 27 -24.98 20.38 -2.55
CA VAL A 27 -24.12 19.21 -2.31
C VAL A 27 -24.09 18.43 -3.62
N GLY A 28 -23.31 18.94 -4.58
CA GLY A 28 -22.95 18.17 -5.75
C GLY A 28 -22.41 16.84 -5.25
N THR A 29 -23.02 15.74 -5.69
CA THR A 29 -22.47 14.41 -5.49
C THR A 29 -21.16 14.39 -6.25
N TRP A 30 -20.04 14.63 -5.58
CA TRP A 30 -18.74 14.29 -6.14
C TRP A 30 -18.77 12.76 -6.22
N ALA A 31 -19.14 12.24 -7.39
CA ALA A 31 -18.99 10.84 -7.70
C ALA A 31 -17.51 10.53 -7.52
N THR A 32 -17.17 9.91 -6.39
CA THR A 32 -15.85 9.34 -6.21
C THR A 32 -15.76 8.26 -7.29
N PRO A 33 -14.82 8.34 -8.25
CA PRO A 33 -14.68 7.28 -9.22
C PRO A 33 -14.43 6.00 -8.43
N SER A 34 -15.39 5.08 -8.45
CA SER A 34 -15.17 3.74 -7.94
C SER A 34 -14.21 3.10 -8.91
N LEU A 35 -12.93 3.01 -8.53
CA LEU A 35 -12.01 2.09 -9.17
C LEU A 35 -12.66 0.71 -9.04
N SER A 36 -13.21 0.20 -10.16
CA SER A 36 -13.69 -1.17 -10.20
C SER A 36 -12.54 -2.06 -9.78
N ALA A 37 -12.81 -2.98 -8.83
CA ALA A 37 -11.84 -3.98 -8.44
C ALA A 37 -11.31 -4.68 -9.72
N PRO A 38 -9.99 -4.92 -9.83
CA PRO A 38 -9.44 -5.59 -11.01
C PRO A 38 -10.19 -6.90 -11.25
N ASN A 39 -10.74 -7.08 -12.46
CA ASN A 39 -11.36 -8.35 -12.81
C ASN A 39 -10.25 -9.44 -12.80
N PRO A 40 -10.36 -10.51 -11.98
CA PRO A 40 -9.36 -11.58 -11.92
C PRO A 40 -8.98 -12.15 -13.29
N ASP A 41 -9.92 -12.18 -14.22
CA ASP A 41 -9.74 -12.68 -15.59
C ASP A 41 -8.88 -11.72 -16.45
N GLN A 42 -8.97 -10.41 -16.20
CA GLN A 42 -8.09 -9.43 -16.85
C GLN A 42 -6.64 -9.61 -16.42
N ILE A 43 -6.40 -9.95 -15.14
CA ILE A 43 -5.04 -10.21 -14.64
C ILE A 43 -4.45 -11.45 -15.33
N ASP A 44 -5.24 -12.52 -15.52
CA ASP A 44 -4.78 -13.71 -16.24
C ASP A 44 -4.30 -13.36 -17.65
N SER A 45 -5.10 -12.59 -18.39
CA SER A 45 -4.75 -12.20 -19.76
C SER A 45 -3.44 -11.40 -19.83
N ILE A 46 -3.21 -10.48 -18.87
CA ILE A 46 -2.00 -9.68 -18.81
C ILE A 46 -0.80 -10.58 -18.51
N VAL A 47 -0.91 -11.47 -17.52
CA VAL A 47 0.17 -12.38 -17.12
C VAL A 47 0.55 -13.28 -18.27
N LEU A 48 -0.42 -13.98 -18.88
CA LEU A 48 -0.17 -14.89 -19.99
C LEU A 48 0.44 -14.15 -21.19
N ARG A 49 -0.06 -12.94 -21.50
CA ARG A 49 0.51 -12.12 -22.57
C ARG A 49 1.96 -11.72 -22.30
N GLN A 50 2.29 -11.31 -21.07
CA GLN A 50 3.66 -10.94 -20.72
C GLN A 50 4.60 -12.15 -20.67
N MET A 51 4.10 -13.31 -20.25
CA MET A 51 4.87 -14.55 -20.29
C MET A 51 5.25 -14.92 -21.71
N GLU A 52 4.30 -14.83 -22.66
CA GLU A 52 4.55 -15.07 -24.08
C GLU A 52 5.58 -14.08 -24.64
N LEU A 53 5.34 -12.77 -24.46
CA LEU A 53 6.19 -11.70 -25.02
C LEU A 53 7.64 -11.77 -24.53
N ASN A 54 7.84 -12.09 -23.25
CA ASN A 54 9.16 -12.08 -22.62
C ASN A 54 9.77 -13.49 -22.47
N ARG A 55 9.08 -14.52 -22.98
CA ARG A 55 9.49 -15.94 -22.87
C ARG A 55 9.74 -16.35 -21.42
N ILE A 56 8.84 -15.95 -20.52
CA ILE A 56 8.95 -16.28 -19.09
C ILE A 56 8.37 -17.69 -18.89
N PRO A 57 9.16 -18.66 -18.41
CA PRO A 57 8.73 -20.05 -18.30
C PRO A 57 7.69 -20.28 -17.21
N GLY A 58 7.73 -19.52 -16.12
CA GLY A 58 6.82 -19.68 -14.99
C GLY A 58 6.70 -18.44 -14.12
N VAL A 59 5.51 -18.21 -13.56
CA VAL A 59 5.16 -17.03 -12.76
C VAL A 59 4.21 -17.43 -11.63
N ALA A 60 4.41 -16.88 -10.44
CA ALA A 60 3.39 -16.85 -9.38
C ALA A 60 2.95 -15.40 -9.12
N VAL A 61 1.65 -15.18 -8.95
CA VAL A 61 1.04 -13.85 -8.79
C VAL A 61 0.14 -13.83 -7.56
N ALA A 62 0.32 -12.82 -6.71
CA ALA A 62 -0.62 -12.44 -5.68
C ALA A 62 -1.04 -10.98 -5.87
N VAL A 63 -2.34 -10.71 -5.87
CA VAL A 63 -2.90 -9.36 -5.89
C VAL A 63 -3.64 -9.13 -4.59
N VAL A 64 -3.26 -8.07 -3.87
CA VAL A 64 -3.82 -7.72 -2.57
C VAL A 64 -4.51 -6.37 -2.68
N GLU A 65 -5.79 -6.34 -2.34
CA GLU A 65 -6.59 -5.12 -2.30
C GLU A 65 -7.20 -4.96 -0.90
N ARG A 66 -6.94 -3.82 -0.25
CA ARG A 66 -7.44 -3.50 1.10
C ARG A 66 -7.17 -4.63 2.11
N GLY A 67 -5.93 -5.14 2.10
CA GLY A 67 -5.46 -6.19 3.01
C GLY A 67 -6.00 -7.58 2.73
N ARG A 68 -6.77 -7.78 1.65
CA ARG A 68 -7.31 -9.09 1.25
C ARG A 68 -6.71 -9.52 -0.07
N ILE A 69 -6.38 -10.81 -0.17
CA ILE A 69 -5.94 -11.41 -1.43
C ILE A 69 -7.15 -11.52 -2.35
N VAL A 70 -7.13 -10.80 -3.47
CA VAL A 70 -8.17 -10.86 -4.51
C VAL A 70 -7.78 -11.77 -5.67
N LYS A 71 -6.49 -12.13 -5.78
CA LYS A 71 -6.00 -13.17 -6.68
C LYS A 71 -4.74 -13.82 -6.10
N LEU A 72 -4.68 -15.15 -6.18
CA LEU A 72 -3.48 -15.94 -5.92
C LEU A 72 -3.44 -17.05 -6.97
N ALA A 73 -2.44 -17.01 -7.85
CA ALA A 73 -2.37 -17.92 -9.00
C ALA A 73 -0.92 -18.22 -9.36
N ALA A 74 -0.71 -19.33 -10.05
CA ALA A 74 0.58 -19.74 -10.60
C ALA A 74 0.40 -20.25 -12.03
N TYR A 75 1.41 -20.04 -12.87
CA TYR A 75 1.39 -20.33 -14.29
C TYR A 75 2.74 -20.91 -14.74
N GLY A 76 2.69 -21.82 -15.71
CA GLY A 76 3.88 -22.34 -16.37
C GLY A 76 4.70 -23.30 -15.52
N THR A 77 6.00 -23.37 -15.81
CA THR A 77 6.93 -24.34 -15.26
C THR A 77 8.06 -23.69 -14.47
N ALA A 78 8.35 -24.24 -13.29
CA ALA A 78 9.42 -23.84 -12.40
C ALA A 78 10.77 -24.43 -12.83
N ASN A 79 10.76 -25.54 -13.57
CA ASN A 79 11.97 -26.20 -14.06
C ASN A 79 11.69 -26.80 -15.45
N LEU A 80 12.46 -26.36 -16.44
CA LEU A 80 12.27 -26.77 -17.84
C LEU A 80 12.73 -28.20 -18.10
N GLU A 81 13.78 -28.64 -17.42
CA GLU A 81 14.36 -29.97 -17.59
C GLU A 81 13.46 -31.09 -17.04
N TRP A 82 12.74 -30.80 -15.96
CA TRP A 82 11.86 -31.75 -15.27
C TRP A 82 10.38 -31.52 -15.51
N ASP A 83 10.04 -30.50 -16.31
CA ASP A 83 8.68 -30.02 -16.54
C ASP A 83 7.88 -29.84 -15.23
N ALA A 84 8.56 -29.32 -14.20
CA ALA A 84 7.96 -29.19 -12.88
C ALA A 84 7.08 -27.92 -12.83
N PRO A 85 5.77 -28.02 -12.54
CA PRO A 85 4.89 -26.86 -12.58
C PRO A 85 5.23 -25.83 -11.50
N VAL A 86 4.95 -24.56 -11.78
CA VAL A 86 4.94 -23.53 -10.73
C VAL A 86 3.73 -23.76 -9.82
N GLY A 87 3.98 -23.87 -8.52
CA GLY A 87 2.98 -23.83 -7.46
C GLY A 87 2.97 -22.49 -6.71
N ILE A 88 1.91 -22.24 -5.93
CA ILE A 88 1.80 -21.04 -5.07
C ILE A 88 2.89 -20.97 -3.98
N ASP A 89 3.54 -22.10 -3.71
CA ASP A 89 4.64 -22.28 -2.74
C ASP A 89 6.02 -22.38 -3.41
N THR A 90 6.09 -22.26 -4.74
CA THR A 90 7.36 -22.24 -5.48
C THR A 90 8.21 -21.05 -5.02
N ARG A 91 9.48 -21.33 -4.71
CA ARG A 91 10.43 -20.32 -4.24
C ARG A 91 11.14 -19.67 -5.42
N PHE A 92 11.08 -18.34 -5.49
CA PHE A 92 11.80 -17.53 -6.45
C PHE A 92 12.93 -16.74 -5.80
N GLN A 93 13.97 -16.42 -6.55
CA GLN A 93 14.99 -15.49 -6.10
C GLN A 93 14.44 -14.06 -6.13
N LEU A 94 14.35 -13.40 -4.98
CA LEU A 94 13.83 -12.03 -4.87
C LEU A 94 14.75 -10.95 -5.47
N ALA A 95 16.01 -11.28 -5.71
CA ALA A 95 17.02 -10.36 -6.24
C ALA A 95 16.99 -8.98 -5.52
N SER A 96 16.91 -7.87 -6.26
CA SER A 96 16.93 -6.52 -5.70
C SER A 96 15.77 -6.19 -4.78
N ALA A 97 14.65 -6.92 -4.81
CA ALA A 97 13.56 -6.72 -3.84
C ALA A 97 14.01 -6.97 -2.39
N THR A 98 15.09 -7.75 -2.20
CA THR A 98 15.75 -7.97 -0.90
C THR A 98 16.14 -6.66 -0.21
N LYS A 99 16.47 -5.59 -0.96
CA LYS A 99 16.89 -4.30 -0.40
C LYS A 99 15.83 -3.66 0.49
N MET A 100 14.55 -3.87 0.23
CA MET A 100 13.47 -3.37 1.08
C MET A 100 13.56 -3.96 2.49
N PHE A 101 13.87 -5.25 2.60
CA PHE A 101 14.07 -5.91 3.89
C PHE A 101 15.28 -5.35 4.63
N THR A 102 16.41 -5.19 3.94
CA THR A 102 17.62 -4.58 4.50
C THR A 102 17.36 -3.14 4.98
N GLY A 103 16.63 -2.35 4.20
CA GLY A 103 16.25 -0.99 4.59
C GLY A 103 15.39 -0.95 5.85
N VAL A 104 14.36 -1.81 5.93
CA VAL A 104 13.53 -1.93 7.14
C VAL A 104 14.37 -2.33 8.35
N LEU A 105 15.24 -3.34 8.20
CA LEU A 105 16.14 -3.76 9.29
C LEU A 105 17.06 -2.62 9.75
N LEU A 106 17.60 -1.84 8.82
CA LEU A 106 18.43 -0.68 9.14
C LEU A 106 17.63 0.38 9.90
N MET A 107 16.41 0.71 9.46
CA MET A 107 15.55 1.65 10.17
C MET A 107 15.13 1.15 11.56
N ARG A 108 14.96 -0.17 11.75
CA ARG A 108 14.74 -0.74 13.09
C ARG A 108 15.92 -0.50 14.02
N LEU A 109 17.15 -0.49 13.50
CA LEU A 109 18.34 -0.16 14.31
C LEU A 109 18.39 1.32 14.64
N VAL A 110 17.95 2.19 13.73
CA VAL A 110 17.78 3.64 13.98
C VAL A 110 16.74 3.89 15.07
N GLU A 111 15.56 3.25 15.00
CA GLU A 111 14.52 3.34 16.03
C GLU A 111 15.00 2.87 17.42
N GLN A 112 16.02 2.01 17.47
CA GLN A 112 16.61 1.48 18.69
C GLN A 112 17.85 2.28 19.17
N ASP A 113 18.14 3.43 18.55
CA ASP A 113 19.33 4.25 18.78
C ASP A 113 20.66 3.46 18.64
N LYS A 114 20.66 2.36 17.87
CA LYS A 114 21.84 1.53 17.65
C LYS A 114 22.73 2.04 16.53
N LEU A 115 22.19 2.85 15.62
CA LEU A 115 22.94 3.59 14.60
C LEU A 115 22.18 4.86 14.21
N SER A 116 22.90 5.87 13.72
CA SER A 116 22.30 7.04 13.06
C SER A 116 22.46 6.95 11.54
N LEU A 117 21.49 7.48 10.79
CA LEU A 117 21.63 7.65 9.34
C LEU A 117 22.71 8.68 8.97
N ASP A 118 23.02 9.59 9.89
CA ASP A 118 24.08 10.59 9.74
C ASP A 118 25.46 10.08 10.18
N ASP A 119 25.53 8.86 10.72
CA ASP A 119 26.81 8.28 11.08
C ASP A 119 27.68 8.09 9.82
N PRO A 120 28.94 8.56 9.82
CA PRO A 120 29.84 8.25 8.73
C PRO A 120 30.02 6.74 8.67
N VAL A 121 30.02 6.17 7.46
CA VAL A 121 30.13 4.71 7.27
C VAL A 121 31.42 4.14 7.91
N THR A 122 32.47 4.94 8.03
CA THR A 122 33.73 4.59 8.71
C THR A 122 33.58 4.29 10.20
N ARG A 123 32.52 4.80 10.85
CA ARG A 123 32.16 4.45 12.23
C ARG A 123 31.92 2.94 12.36
N TRP A 124 31.26 2.35 11.37
CA TRP A 124 30.82 0.96 11.36
C TRP A 124 31.77 0.04 10.57
N LEU A 125 32.39 0.56 9.51
CA LEU A 125 33.32 -0.15 8.65
C LEU A 125 34.70 0.51 8.70
N ARG A 126 35.56 0.04 9.60
CA ARG A 126 36.90 0.62 9.82
C ARG A 126 37.84 0.49 8.62
N THR A 127 37.64 -0.52 7.78
CA THR A 127 38.47 -0.78 6.60
C THR A 127 37.66 -0.56 5.33
N LEU A 128 37.63 0.69 4.86
CA LEU A 128 37.08 1.02 3.55
C LEU A 128 38.17 1.08 2.47
N PRO A 129 37.93 0.49 1.28
CA PRO A 129 38.78 0.73 0.12
C PRO A 129 38.95 2.23 -0.14
N GLN A 130 40.07 2.63 -0.74
CA GLN A 130 40.41 4.05 -0.92
C GLN A 130 39.32 4.86 -1.65
N ALA A 131 38.58 4.24 -2.57
CA ALA A 131 37.42 4.85 -3.23
C ALA A 131 36.26 5.17 -2.25
N GLY A 132 36.01 4.30 -1.26
CA GLY A 132 34.96 4.49 -0.26
C GLY A 132 35.30 5.54 0.80
N ARG A 133 36.59 5.87 0.99
CA ARG A 133 37.02 6.94 1.91
C ARG A 133 36.68 8.35 1.44
N ARG A 134 36.31 8.54 0.17
CA ARG A 134 35.93 9.86 -0.40
C ARG A 134 34.51 10.30 -0.04
N TYR A 135 33.67 9.36 0.39
CA TYR A 135 32.25 9.56 0.72
C TYR A 135 31.96 9.25 2.19
N ALA A 136 33.03 9.12 2.99
CA ALA A 136 32.99 8.81 4.41
C ALA A 136 33.06 10.08 5.26
#